data_AF-A0A0X8HUS4-F1
#
_entry.id   AF-A0A0X8HUS4-F1
#
_cell.length_a   1.000
_cell.length_b   1.000
_cell.length_c   1.000
_cell.angle_alpha   90.00
_cell.angle_beta   90.00
_cell.angle_gamma   90.00
#
_symmetry.space_group_name_H-M   'P 1'
#
loop_
_entity.id
_entity.type
_entity.pdbx_description
1 polymer ?
#
loop_
_entity_poly.entity_id
_entity_poly.type
_entity_poly.pdbx_seq_one_letter_code
_entity_poly.pdbx_strand_id
1 'polypeptide(L)'
;MATIEDIKRKVLHPYRTHRQLSLKEADFLSVELLELLSQTECHDSSTLKYVGRFLTKATYADLIDERNLIKKCGYPLCNLSQGRVRDLYENGTVSNFLKQNNPYKYLTSFCSKFHFRCSQFYQVQLSDEALFARIGVHLDDHEVTNTIVLLEEAMARERDLKSVMRDMEGLSIDGDKPDAKEELQKDLSDWLSEVKIVENERTSMMGDFVKE
;
A
#
# COMPACT_ATOMS: atom_id res chain seq x y z
N MET A 1 3.03 19.47 -10.06
CA MET A 1 2.73 18.03 -10.23
C MET A 1 3.69 17.46 -11.26
N ALA A 2 4.36 16.34 -10.97
CA ALA A 2 5.27 15.67 -11.89
C ALA A 2 4.51 14.72 -12.83
N THR A 3 4.85 14.79 -14.11
CA THR A 3 4.38 13.86 -15.16
C THR A 3 5.50 12.93 -15.61
N ILE A 4 5.17 11.87 -16.35
CA ILE A 4 6.16 10.97 -16.97
C ILE A 4 7.10 11.75 -17.90
N GLU A 5 6.56 12.71 -18.66
CA GLU A 5 7.34 13.54 -19.58
C GLU A 5 8.34 14.43 -18.83
N ASP A 6 7.93 14.99 -17.68
CA ASP A 6 8.83 15.79 -16.84
C ASP A 6 10.01 14.95 -16.33
N ILE A 7 9.74 13.72 -15.88
CA ILE A 7 10.78 12.80 -15.43
C ILE A 7 11.73 12.45 -16.58
N LYS A 8 11.18 12.14 -17.76
CA LYS A 8 11.97 11.84 -18.96
C LYS A 8 12.84 13.01 -19.41
N ARG A 9 12.35 14.24 -19.25
CA ARG A 9 13.06 15.46 -19.67
C ARG A 9 14.11 15.91 -18.65
N LYS A 10 13.79 15.85 -17.35
CA LYS A 10 14.65 16.38 -16.28
C LYS A 10 15.66 15.37 -15.77
N VAL A 11 15.24 14.11 -15.60
CA VAL A 11 16.05 13.07 -14.95
C VAL A 11 16.70 12.14 -15.98
N LEU A 12 15.93 11.67 -16.97
CA LEU A 12 16.44 10.62 -17.88
C LEU A 12 17.19 11.15 -19.12
N HIS A 13 17.09 12.44 -19.43
CA HIS A 13 17.69 13.04 -20.63
C HIS A 13 19.21 12.75 -20.78
N PRO A 14 20.05 12.82 -19.72
CA PRO A 14 21.49 12.57 -19.84
C PRO A 14 21.85 11.12 -20.18
N TYR A 15 20.99 10.15 -19.82
CA TYR A 15 21.38 8.74 -19.79
C TYR A 15 20.90 7.92 -21.00
N ARG A 16 20.23 8.54 -21.97
CA ARG A 16 19.61 7.86 -23.13
C ARG A 16 20.59 7.17 -24.08
N THR A 17 21.86 7.56 -24.05
CA THR A 17 22.87 7.11 -25.01
C THR A 17 23.45 5.74 -24.66
N HIS A 18 23.42 5.35 -23.38
CA HIS A 18 24.07 4.13 -22.90
C HIS A 18 23.05 3.03 -22.60
N ARG A 19 23.41 1.78 -22.93
CA ARG A 19 22.54 0.61 -22.70
C ARG A 19 22.46 0.21 -21.22
N GLN A 20 23.47 0.54 -20.44
CA GLN A 20 23.55 0.23 -19.01
C GLN A 20 24.07 1.46 -18.26
N LEU A 21 23.50 1.71 -17.09
CA LEU A 21 23.95 2.76 -16.18
C LEU A 21 25.17 2.27 -15.40
N SER A 22 26.17 3.13 -15.27
CA SER A 22 27.21 2.93 -14.26
C SER A 22 26.64 3.14 -12.85
N LEU A 23 27.36 2.66 -11.84
CA LEU A 23 26.96 2.83 -10.44
C LEU A 23 26.72 4.32 -10.09
N LYS A 24 27.62 5.20 -10.55
CA LYS A 24 27.52 6.65 -10.31
C LYS A 24 26.29 7.25 -10.97
N GLU A 25 26.01 6.90 -12.22
CA GLU A 25 24.87 7.42 -12.95
C GLU A 25 23.54 6.94 -12.34
N ALA A 26 23.49 5.69 -11.88
CA ALA A 26 22.33 5.18 -11.15
C ALA A 26 22.11 5.94 -9.83
N ASP A 27 23.17 6.23 -9.08
CA ASP A 27 23.08 7.02 -7.85
C ASP A 27 22.60 8.45 -8.15
N PHE A 28 23.17 9.14 -9.15
CA PHE A 28 22.73 10.47 -9.56
C PHE A 28 21.26 10.48 -9.99
N LEU A 29 20.84 9.52 -10.81
CA LEU A 29 19.45 9.36 -11.24
C LEU A 29 18.53 9.20 -10.03
N SER A 30 18.91 8.38 -9.05
CA SER A 30 18.11 8.17 -7.84
C SER A 30 17.94 9.46 -7.03
N VAL A 31 18.99 10.25 -6.88
CA VAL A 31 18.96 11.53 -6.13
C VAL A 31 18.11 12.57 -6.87
N GLU A 32 18.30 12.73 -8.17
CA GLU A 32 17.51 13.67 -8.99
C GLU A 32 16.01 13.31 -8.97
N LEU A 33 15.70 12.01 -9.01
CA LEU A 33 14.33 11.53 -8.91
C LEU A 33 13.73 11.81 -7.51
N LEU A 34 14.48 11.56 -6.44
CA LEU A 34 14.06 11.87 -5.07
C LEU A 34 13.82 13.37 -4.88
N GLU A 35 14.70 14.22 -5.40
CA GLU A 35 14.55 15.67 -5.32
C GLU A 35 13.28 16.15 -6.05
N LEU A 36 13.01 15.63 -7.25
CA LEU A 36 11.82 15.97 -8.01
C LEU A 36 10.54 15.58 -7.25
N LEU A 37 10.51 14.35 -6.71
CA LEU A 37 9.35 13.79 -6.02
C LEU A 37 9.20 14.27 -4.57
N SER A 38 10.24 14.84 -3.95
CA SER A 38 10.12 15.45 -2.63
C SER A 38 9.41 16.80 -2.73
N GLN A 39 9.75 17.59 -3.76
CA GLN A 39 9.19 18.92 -3.99
C GLN A 39 7.81 18.87 -4.67
N THR A 40 7.57 17.90 -5.54
CA THR A 40 6.33 17.81 -6.32
C THR A 40 5.56 16.53 -6.05
N GLU A 41 4.23 16.59 -6.21
CA GLU A 41 3.35 15.41 -6.19
C GLU A 41 3.19 14.83 -7.59
N CYS A 42 2.99 13.51 -7.69
CA CYS A 42 2.67 12.84 -8.95
C CYS A 42 1.28 13.31 -9.43
N HIS A 43 1.17 13.66 -10.72
CA HIS A 43 -0.12 14.06 -11.30
C HIS A 43 -1.10 12.88 -11.37
N ASP A 44 -0.62 11.74 -11.86
CA ASP A 44 -1.45 10.57 -12.19
C ASP A 44 -0.95 9.28 -11.53
N SER A 45 -1.89 8.35 -11.37
CA SER A 45 -1.62 6.96 -10.97
C SER A 45 -0.64 6.26 -11.92
N SER A 46 -0.71 6.56 -13.23
CA SER A 46 0.23 6.05 -14.23
C SER A 46 1.66 6.53 -13.97
N THR A 47 1.83 7.79 -13.57
CA THR A 47 3.14 8.35 -13.22
C THR A 47 3.73 7.66 -12.00
N LEU A 48 2.92 7.42 -10.95
CA LEU A 48 3.40 6.70 -9.78
C LEU A 48 3.84 5.27 -10.14
N LYS A 49 3.06 4.55 -10.95
CA LYS A 49 3.43 3.20 -11.44
C LYS A 49 4.72 3.23 -12.27
N TYR A 50 4.90 4.26 -13.09
CA TYR A 50 6.12 4.45 -13.88
C TYR A 50 7.35 4.68 -13.00
N VAL A 51 7.22 5.52 -11.98
CA VAL A 51 8.28 5.83 -11.01
C VAL A 51 8.75 4.58 -10.25
N GLY A 52 7.86 3.63 -9.97
CA GLY A 52 8.21 2.39 -9.26
C GLY A 52 9.29 1.55 -9.95
N ARG A 53 9.50 1.74 -11.26
CA ARG A 53 10.60 1.12 -12.01
C ARG A 53 11.99 1.57 -11.53
N PHE A 54 12.10 2.76 -10.96
CA PHE A 54 13.37 3.35 -10.52
C PHE A 54 13.60 3.23 -9.02
N LEU A 55 12.56 2.89 -8.25
CA LEU A 55 12.63 2.84 -6.80
C LEU A 55 12.89 1.42 -6.28
N THR A 56 13.64 1.37 -5.19
CA THR A 56 13.68 0.24 -4.26
C THR A 56 12.82 0.53 -3.03
N LYS A 57 12.59 -0.49 -2.20
CA LYS A 57 11.90 -0.32 -0.91
C LYS A 57 12.63 0.68 0.00
N ALA A 58 13.96 0.69 -0.04
CA ALA A 58 14.80 1.60 0.72
C ALA A 58 14.67 3.04 0.20
N THR A 59 14.88 3.26 -1.11
CA THR A 59 14.78 4.62 -1.69
C THR A 59 13.38 5.19 -1.56
N TYR A 60 12.33 4.36 -1.56
CA TYR A 60 10.97 4.83 -1.29
C TYR A 60 10.75 5.23 0.18
N ALA A 61 11.41 4.55 1.13
CA ALA A 61 11.39 4.98 2.53
C ALA A 61 12.08 6.33 2.69
N ASP A 62 13.23 6.52 2.04
CA ASP A 62 13.94 7.80 2.02
C ASP A 62 13.08 8.91 1.39
N LEU A 63 12.37 8.62 0.29
CA LEU A 63 11.42 9.56 -0.31
C LEU A 63 10.34 10.02 0.67
N ILE A 64 9.81 9.11 1.48
CA ILE A 64 8.80 9.46 2.50
C ILE A 64 9.41 10.43 3.51
N ASP A 65 10.61 10.14 4.00
CA ASP A 65 11.30 10.98 4.99
C ASP A 65 11.63 12.37 4.42
N GLU A 66 12.13 12.45 3.18
CA GLU A 66 12.41 13.72 2.49
C GLU A 66 11.14 14.56 2.28
N ARG A 67 10.04 13.92 1.88
CA ARG A 67 8.73 14.60 1.78
C ARG A 67 8.25 15.12 3.13
N ASN A 68 8.43 14.33 4.18
CA ASN A 68 8.04 14.70 5.54
C ASN A 68 8.86 15.88 6.07
N LEU A 69 10.13 16.00 5.69
CA LEU A 69 10.99 17.13 6.01
C LEU A 69 10.45 18.44 5.44
N ILE A 70 9.90 18.40 4.22
CA ILE A 70 9.24 19.53 3.55
C ILE A 70 7.75 19.65 3.98
N LYS A 71 7.34 18.92 5.03
CA LYS A 71 5.98 18.89 5.59
C LYS A 71 4.90 18.41 4.60
N LYS A 72 5.26 17.58 3.63
CA LYS A 72 4.32 16.89 2.74
C LYS A 72 4.01 15.47 3.24
N CYS A 73 2.83 14.98 2.91
CA CYS A 73 2.44 13.59 3.10
C CYS A 73 3.40 12.68 2.32
N GLY A 74 3.84 11.58 2.94
CA GLY A 74 4.77 10.63 2.34
C GLY A 74 4.24 9.93 1.09
N TYR A 75 2.92 9.90 0.87
CA TYR A 75 2.36 9.32 -0.35
C TYR A 75 2.55 10.27 -1.54
N PRO A 76 3.25 9.89 -2.63
CA PRO A 76 3.64 10.81 -3.69
C PRO A 76 2.47 11.43 -4.49
N LEU A 77 1.29 10.79 -4.51
CA LEU A 77 0.08 11.35 -5.13
C LEU A 77 -0.61 12.42 -4.28
N CYS A 78 -0.25 12.54 -3.00
CA CYS A 78 -0.90 13.45 -2.07
C CYS A 78 -0.19 14.81 -2.05
N ASN A 79 -0.97 15.89 -2.11
CA ASN A 79 -0.49 17.26 -1.94
C ASN A 79 -0.65 17.81 -0.51
N LEU A 80 -1.30 17.06 0.38
CA LEU A 80 -1.56 17.47 1.76
C LEU A 80 -0.31 17.30 2.62
N SER A 81 -0.29 17.96 3.78
CA SER A 81 0.72 17.77 4.80
C SER A 81 0.47 16.51 5.64
N GLN A 82 1.51 16.04 6.33
CA GLN A 82 1.37 15.00 7.36
C GLN A 82 0.49 15.47 8.52
N GLY A 83 -0.29 14.55 9.12
CA GLY A 83 -1.27 14.89 10.15
C GLY A 83 -0.65 15.45 11.44
N ARG A 84 0.58 15.07 11.74
CA ARG A 84 1.37 15.62 12.86
C ARG A 84 2.79 15.90 12.39
N VAL A 85 3.16 17.18 12.32
CA VAL A 85 4.54 17.55 11.97
C VAL A 85 5.46 17.13 13.11
N ARG A 86 6.50 16.36 12.78
CA ARG A 86 7.54 15.96 13.72
C ARG A 86 8.55 17.09 13.88
N ASP A 87 8.89 17.41 15.12
CA ASP A 87 10.07 18.21 15.41
C ASP A 87 11.31 17.29 15.44
N LEU A 88 12.35 17.69 14.71
CA LEU A 88 13.61 16.96 14.61
C LEU A 88 14.50 17.17 15.85
N TYR A 89 14.25 18.24 16.61
CA TYR A 89 15.05 18.65 17.76
C TYR A 89 14.43 18.27 19.11
N GLU A 90 13.27 17.60 19.09
CA GLU A 90 12.59 17.14 20.31
C GLU A 90 13.32 15.96 20.95
N ASN A 91 13.27 15.86 22.29
CA ASN A 91 13.95 14.83 23.07
C ASN A 91 13.62 13.41 22.55
N GLY A 92 14.64 12.76 21.99
CA GLY A 92 14.51 11.48 21.28
C GLY A 92 13.98 10.32 22.13
N THR A 93 14.14 10.36 23.45
CA THR A 93 13.65 9.32 24.38
C THR A 93 12.13 9.26 24.44
N VAL A 94 11.46 10.42 24.54
CA VAL A 94 9.99 10.54 24.58
C VAL A 94 9.40 10.29 23.19
N SER A 95 10.04 10.84 22.15
CA SER A 95 9.66 10.63 20.75
C SER A 95 9.73 9.15 20.35
N ASN A 96 10.76 8.42 20.77
CA ASN A 96 10.94 7.01 20.39
C ASN A 96 10.00 6.07 21.16
N PHE A 97 9.70 6.34 22.44
CA PHE A 97 8.71 5.58 23.19
C PHE A 97 7.30 5.71 22.57
N LEU A 98 6.91 6.94 22.23
CA LEU A 98 5.64 7.19 21.54
C LEU A 98 5.62 6.57 20.15
N LYS A 99 6.75 6.48 19.43
CA LYS A 99 6.82 5.82 18.11
C LYS A 99 6.65 4.30 18.16
N GLN A 100 7.05 3.63 19.23
CA GLN A 100 6.97 2.16 19.29
C GLN A 100 5.58 1.67 19.68
N ASN A 101 4.87 2.41 20.54
CA ASN A 101 3.63 1.93 21.15
C ASN A 101 2.37 2.64 20.65
N ASN A 102 2.49 3.68 19.82
CA ASN A 102 1.33 4.48 19.42
C ASN A 102 0.73 4.00 18.07
N PRO A 103 -0.55 3.60 18.04
CA PRO A 103 -1.28 3.29 16.80
C PRO A 103 -1.26 4.46 15.80
N TYR A 104 -1.13 5.70 16.27
CA TYR A 104 -1.16 6.93 15.47
C TYR A 104 0.21 7.34 14.91
N LYS A 105 1.25 6.50 15.02
CA LYS A 105 2.58 6.79 14.48
C LYS A 105 2.54 7.22 13.02
N TYR A 106 1.69 6.59 12.20
CA TYR A 106 1.58 6.91 10.77
C TYR A 106 1.21 8.38 10.50
N LEU A 107 0.56 9.08 11.44
CA LEU A 107 0.21 10.50 11.27
C LEU A 107 1.45 11.40 11.23
N THR A 108 2.60 10.95 11.72
CA THR A 108 3.84 11.73 11.60
C THR A 108 4.38 11.78 10.18
N SER A 109 3.96 10.82 9.34
CA SER A 109 4.48 10.66 7.98
C SER A 109 3.41 10.79 6.90
N PHE A 110 2.14 10.61 7.26
CA PHE A 110 1.01 10.61 6.34
C PHE A 110 -0.11 11.50 6.86
N CYS A 111 -0.95 12.01 5.95
CA CYS A 111 -2.12 12.80 6.33
C CYS A 111 -3.24 11.93 6.95
N SER A 112 -3.35 10.66 6.55
CA SER A 112 -4.43 9.77 6.95
C SER A 112 -3.99 8.30 6.98
N LYS A 113 -4.79 7.46 7.66
CA LYS A 113 -4.58 6.00 7.68
C LYS A 113 -4.71 5.39 6.28
N PHE A 114 -5.53 6.01 5.42
CA PHE A 114 -5.71 5.57 4.04
C PHE A 114 -4.41 5.69 3.24
N HIS A 115 -3.79 6.88 3.22
CA HIS A 115 -2.51 7.05 2.51
C HIS A 115 -1.35 6.28 3.14
N PHE A 116 -1.39 6.04 4.45
CA PHE A 116 -0.46 5.10 5.06
C PHE A 116 -0.58 3.69 4.46
N ARG A 117 -1.81 3.19 4.29
CA ARG A 117 -2.05 1.87 3.67
C ARG A 117 -1.73 1.87 2.17
N CYS A 118 -2.08 2.91 1.41
CA CYS A 118 -1.70 3.02 0.00
C CYS A 118 -0.17 3.01 -0.16
N SER A 119 0.53 3.80 0.66
CA SER A 119 1.99 3.86 0.65
C SER A 119 2.62 2.51 1.01
N GLN A 120 2.12 1.84 2.05
CA GLN A 120 2.60 0.51 2.44
C GLN A 120 2.34 -0.53 1.34
N PHE A 121 1.15 -0.51 0.73
CA PHE A 121 0.77 -1.40 -0.36
C PHE A 121 1.65 -1.20 -1.61
N TYR A 122 1.99 0.04 -1.92
CA TYR A 122 2.91 0.37 -3.00
C TYR A 122 4.34 -0.10 -2.67
N GLN A 123 4.85 0.19 -1.47
CA GLN A 123 6.22 -0.15 -1.06
C GLN A 123 6.51 -1.65 -1.14
N VAL A 124 5.59 -2.51 -0.70
CA VAL A 124 5.82 -3.97 -0.70
C VAL A 124 5.96 -4.57 -2.09
N GLN A 125 5.45 -3.90 -3.13
CA GLN A 125 5.54 -4.33 -4.53
C GLN A 125 6.84 -3.87 -5.21
N LEU A 126 7.59 -2.95 -4.61
CA LEU A 126 8.86 -2.48 -5.17
C LEU A 126 9.94 -3.56 -5.09
N SER A 127 10.79 -3.61 -6.11
CA SER A 127 11.93 -4.53 -6.12
C SER A 127 13.02 -4.09 -5.14
N ASP A 128 13.65 -5.04 -4.46
CA ASP A 128 14.85 -4.80 -3.64
C ASP A 128 16.14 -4.75 -4.48
N GLU A 129 16.05 -5.06 -5.78
CA GLU A 129 17.16 -5.03 -6.70
C GLU A 129 17.65 -3.59 -6.93
N ALA A 130 18.96 -3.37 -6.78
CA ALA A 130 19.58 -2.07 -6.97
C ALA A 130 19.39 -1.54 -8.40
N LEU A 131 19.29 -0.22 -8.54
CA LEU A 131 18.93 0.42 -9.81
C LEU A 131 19.92 0.12 -10.94
N PHE A 132 21.23 0.09 -10.65
CA PHE A 132 22.27 -0.20 -11.66
C PHE A 132 22.20 -1.63 -12.24
N ALA A 133 21.60 -2.57 -11.51
CA ALA A 133 21.41 -3.95 -11.97
C ALA A 133 20.22 -4.08 -12.94
N ARG A 134 19.30 -3.12 -12.96
CA ARG A 134 18.13 -3.09 -13.83
C ARG A 134 18.54 -2.62 -15.22
N ILE A 135 18.79 -3.58 -16.12
CA ILE A 135 19.29 -3.30 -17.48
C ILE A 135 18.23 -2.54 -18.29
N GLY A 136 18.60 -1.35 -18.78
CA GLY A 136 17.77 -0.57 -19.71
C GLY A 136 16.57 0.13 -19.08
N VAL A 137 16.45 0.19 -17.75
CA VAL A 137 15.30 0.79 -17.05
C VAL A 137 15.06 2.27 -17.36
N HIS A 138 16.11 2.99 -17.74
CA HIS A 138 16.11 4.40 -18.14
C HIS A 138 15.76 4.62 -19.61
N LEU A 139 15.66 3.56 -20.40
CA LEU A 139 15.30 3.61 -21.82
C LEU A 139 13.79 3.51 -22.01
N ASP A 140 13.28 4.15 -23.06
CA ASP A 140 11.84 4.18 -23.36
C ASP A 140 11.29 2.79 -23.73
N ASP A 141 12.12 1.93 -24.32
CA ASP A 141 11.76 0.59 -24.79
C ASP A 141 11.73 -0.47 -23.66
N HIS A 142 11.88 -0.05 -22.40
CA HIS A 142 11.90 -0.99 -21.28
C HIS A 142 10.55 -1.65 -21.05
N GLU A 143 10.48 -2.96 -21.29
CA GLU A 143 9.34 -3.80 -20.97
C GLU A 143 9.15 -3.91 -19.44
N VAL A 144 7.94 -3.61 -18.96
CA VAL A 144 7.63 -3.73 -17.54
C VAL A 144 7.43 -5.19 -17.20
N THR A 145 8.35 -5.77 -16.44
CA THR A 145 8.21 -7.14 -15.94
C THR A 145 7.14 -7.25 -14.85
N ASN A 146 7.03 -6.24 -13.98
CA ASN A 146 6.06 -6.22 -12.87
C ASN A 146 5.14 -5.00 -12.94
N THR A 147 3.87 -5.23 -13.23
CA THR A 147 2.84 -4.18 -13.19
C THR A 147 2.44 -3.90 -11.75
N ILE A 148 2.86 -2.74 -11.23
CA ILE A 148 2.46 -2.28 -9.90
C ILE A 148 0.97 -1.95 -9.89
N VAL A 149 0.27 -2.43 -8.87
CA VAL A 149 -1.15 -2.15 -8.62
C VAL A 149 -1.26 -1.14 -7.48
N LEU A 150 -2.13 -0.14 -7.61
CA LEU A 150 -2.40 0.80 -6.53
C LEU A 150 -3.58 0.33 -5.69
N LEU A 151 -3.55 0.64 -4.39
CA LEU A 151 -4.58 0.16 -3.46
C LEU A 151 -5.96 0.76 -3.79
N GLU A 152 -5.99 2.05 -4.12
CA GLU A 152 -7.19 2.77 -4.54
C GLU A 152 -7.87 2.13 -5.76
N GLU A 153 -7.08 1.63 -6.71
CA GLU A 153 -7.59 0.93 -7.90
C GLU A 153 -8.14 -0.46 -7.54
N ALA A 154 -7.42 -1.20 -6.68
CA ALA A 154 -7.88 -2.51 -6.21
C ALA A 154 -9.19 -2.40 -5.42
N MET A 155 -9.30 -1.39 -4.55
CA MET A 155 -10.51 -1.12 -3.78
C MET A 155 -11.67 -0.57 -4.63
N ALA A 156 -11.38 0.14 -5.72
CA ALA A 156 -12.41 0.55 -6.68
C ALA A 156 -12.97 -0.69 -7.40
N ARG A 157 -12.10 -1.56 -7.93
CA ARG A 157 -12.50 -2.79 -8.62
C ARG A 157 -13.34 -3.72 -7.75
N GLU A 158 -13.00 -3.87 -6.47
CA GLU A 158 -13.79 -4.70 -5.54
C GLU A 158 -15.16 -4.08 -5.25
N ARG A 159 -15.24 -2.76 -5.10
CA ARG A 159 -16.51 -2.06 -4.87
C ARG A 159 -17.44 -2.18 -6.08
N ASP A 160 -16.90 -2.00 -7.28
CA ASP A 160 -17.64 -2.13 -8.52
C ASP A 160 -18.14 -3.58 -8.69
N LEU A 161 -17.31 -4.58 -8.35
CA LEU A 161 -17.75 -5.97 -8.36
C LEU A 161 -18.87 -6.23 -7.35
N LYS A 162 -18.77 -5.68 -6.13
CA LYS A 162 -19.80 -5.82 -5.09
C LYS A 162 -21.09 -5.07 -5.40
N SER A 163 -21.05 -3.96 -6.14
CA SER A 163 -22.27 -3.32 -6.64
C SER A 163 -22.89 -4.15 -7.75
N VAL A 164 -22.10 -4.62 -8.72
CA VAL A 164 -22.60 -5.49 -9.79
C VAL A 164 -23.22 -6.78 -9.24
N MET A 165 -22.60 -7.41 -8.23
CA MET A 165 -23.17 -8.57 -7.56
C MET A 165 -24.50 -8.27 -6.87
N ARG A 166 -24.60 -7.14 -6.16
CA ARG A 166 -25.87 -6.70 -5.53
C ARG A 166 -26.93 -6.37 -6.56
N ASP A 167 -26.55 -5.77 -7.68
CA ASP A 167 -27.46 -5.47 -8.78
C ASP A 167 -27.94 -6.77 -9.46
N MET A 168 -27.09 -7.80 -9.54
CA MET A 168 -27.48 -9.15 -10.00
C MET A 168 -28.41 -9.87 -9.01
N GLU A 169 -28.17 -9.75 -7.70
CA GLU A 169 -29.08 -10.26 -6.67
C GLU A 169 -30.44 -9.53 -6.71
N GLY A 170 -30.45 -8.22 -6.97
CA GLY A 170 -31.67 -7.43 -7.14
C GLY A 170 -32.43 -7.71 -8.45
N LEU A 171 -31.73 -8.17 -9.49
CA LEU A 171 -32.32 -8.64 -10.75
C LEU A 171 -32.79 -10.10 -10.69
N SER A 172 -32.48 -10.84 -9.61
CA SER A 172 -33.17 -12.09 -9.29
C SER A 172 -34.58 -11.77 -8.79
N ILE A 173 -35.42 -11.31 -9.71
CA ILE A 173 -36.86 -11.12 -9.54
C ILE A 173 -37.54 -12.49 -9.50
N ASP A 174 -38.15 -12.77 -8.34
CA ASP A 174 -39.38 -13.54 -8.14
C ASP A 174 -39.50 -14.89 -8.84
N GLY A 175 -38.65 -15.82 -8.41
CA GLY A 175 -39.00 -17.23 -8.32
C GLY A 175 -39.19 -17.61 -6.84
N ASP A 176 -40.25 -17.09 -6.22
CA ASP A 176 -40.62 -17.35 -4.84
C ASP A 176 -40.70 -18.87 -4.59
N LYS A 177 -39.72 -19.41 -3.87
CA LYS A 177 -39.86 -20.63 -3.08
C LYS A 177 -39.48 -20.28 -1.65
N PRO A 178 -40.46 -19.91 -0.80
CA PRO A 178 -40.22 -19.63 0.61
C PRO A 178 -39.61 -20.85 1.35
N ASP A 179 -39.73 -22.04 0.77
CA ASP A 179 -39.27 -23.31 1.35
C ASP A 179 -37.77 -23.36 1.64
N ALA A 180 -36.89 -22.82 0.79
CA ALA A 180 -35.44 -23.05 0.93
C ALA A 180 -34.80 -22.29 2.12
N LYS A 181 -35.33 -21.11 2.44
CA LYS A 181 -34.81 -20.29 3.54
C LYS A 181 -35.37 -20.75 4.89
N GLU A 182 -36.59 -21.27 4.87
CA GLU A 182 -37.26 -21.88 6.03
C GLU A 182 -36.67 -23.27 6.34
N GLU A 183 -36.34 -24.07 5.32
CA GLU A 183 -35.61 -25.34 5.46
C GLU A 183 -34.22 -25.12 6.06
N LEU A 184 -33.45 -24.14 5.57
CA LEU A 184 -32.12 -23.86 6.12
C LEU A 184 -32.16 -23.39 7.58
N GLN A 185 -33.19 -22.61 7.95
CA GLN A 185 -33.40 -22.21 9.35
C GLN A 185 -33.80 -23.39 10.24
N LYS A 186 -34.61 -24.32 9.72
CA LYS A 186 -34.97 -25.56 10.42
C LYS A 186 -33.75 -26.45 10.62
N ASP A 187 -32.96 -26.67 9.57
CA ASP A 187 -31.76 -27.51 9.64
C ASP A 187 -30.74 -26.95 10.64
N LEU A 188 -30.55 -25.63 10.68
CA LEU A 188 -29.71 -24.96 11.67
C LEU A 188 -30.25 -25.09 13.10
N SER A 189 -31.57 -24.98 13.27
CA SER A 189 -32.22 -25.13 14.57
C SER A 189 -32.13 -26.56 15.10
N ASP A 190 -32.30 -27.55 14.23
CA ASP A 190 -32.18 -28.97 14.58
C ASP A 190 -30.73 -29.30 14.94
N TRP A 191 -29.75 -28.81 14.17
CA TRP A 191 -28.34 -29.01 14.46
C TRP A 191 -27.89 -28.37 15.78
N LEU A 192 -28.40 -27.19 16.10
CA LEU A 192 -28.13 -26.52 17.39
C LEU A 192 -28.78 -27.23 18.57
N SER A 193 -29.90 -27.92 18.37
CA SER A 193 -30.57 -28.68 19.43
C SER A 193 -29.78 -29.93 19.84
N GLU A 194 -28.94 -30.46 18.95
CA GLU A 194 -28.07 -31.61 19.19
C GLU A 194 -26.78 -31.24 19.96
N VAL A 195 -26.43 -29.95 20.01
CA VAL A 195 -25.24 -29.48 20.72
C VAL A 195 -25.49 -29.44 22.23
N LYS A 196 -25.07 -30.50 22.92
CA LYS A 196 -25.11 -30.55 24.39
C LYS A 196 -23.90 -29.85 24.99
N ILE A 197 -24.10 -28.63 25.49
CA ILE A 197 -23.08 -27.91 26.25
C ILE A 197 -22.91 -28.59 27.61
N VAL A 198 -21.71 -29.09 27.89
CA VAL A 198 -21.34 -29.68 29.18
C VAL A 198 -20.38 -28.74 29.88
N GLU A 199 -20.83 -28.14 30.99
CA GLU A 199 -19.99 -27.30 31.83
C GLU A 199 -19.10 -28.19 32.70
N ASN A 200 -17.78 -28.08 32.53
CA ASN A 200 -16.83 -28.87 33.30
C ASN A 200 -16.32 -28.04 34.49
N GLU A 201 -16.78 -28.34 35.70
CA GLU A 201 -16.48 -27.56 36.92
C GLU A 201 -15.00 -27.64 37.36
N ARG A 202 -14.23 -28.57 36.79
CA ARG A 202 -12.79 -28.72 37.05
C ARG A 202 -11.99 -28.70 35.77
N THR A 203 -11.75 -27.51 35.25
CA THR A 203 -10.82 -27.32 34.14
C THR A 203 -9.38 -27.47 34.63
N SER A 204 -8.57 -28.26 33.92
CA SER A 204 -7.13 -28.30 34.18
C SER A 204 -6.52 -26.94 33.80
N MET A 205 -5.42 -26.54 34.46
CA MET A 205 -4.69 -25.31 34.13
C MET A 205 -4.19 -25.25 32.67
N MET A 206 -4.20 -26.38 31.94
CA MET A 206 -3.83 -26.45 30.52
C MET A 206 -5.03 -26.65 29.57
N GLY A 207 -6.28 -26.61 30.05
CA GLY A 207 -7.48 -26.71 29.20
C GLY A 207 -7.47 -27.94 28.28
N ASP A 208 -7.86 -27.74 27.01
CA ASP A 208 -8.02 -28.77 25.97
C ASP A 208 -6.70 -29.38 25.45
N PHE A 209 -5.55 -28.92 25.94
CA PHE A 209 -4.24 -29.48 25.55
C PHE A 209 -3.93 -30.82 26.21
N VAL A 210 -4.67 -31.18 27.25
CA VAL A 210 -4.59 -32.50 27.88
C VAL A 210 -5.64 -33.38 27.21
N LYS A 211 -5.22 -34.25 26.29
CA LYS A 211 -6.08 -35.34 25.83
C LYS A 211 -6.41 -36.23 27.04
N GLU A 212 -7.69 -36.42 27.32
CA GLU A 212 -8.15 -37.55 28.15
C GLU A 212 -7.70 -38.89 27.54
#